data_AF-A0A956GRT8-F1
#
_entry.id   AF-A0A956GRT8-F1
#
_cell.length_a   1.000
_cell.length_b   1.000
_cell.length_c   1.000
_cell.angle_alpha   90.00
_cell.angle_beta   90.00
_cell.angle_gamma   90.00
#
_symmetry.space_group_name_H-M   'P 1'
#
loop_
_entity.id
_entity.type
_entity.pdbx_description
1 polymer ?
#
loop_
_entity_poly.entity_id
_entity_poly.type
_entity_poly.pdbx_seq_one_letter_code
_entity_poly.pdbx_strand_id
1 'polypeptide(L)'
;MSRLVTTVAVASLSAVTLLATACKKDGDKPGPAAEKAADRGAAKAPPAPPAPSGPFAAWDMAARRAAFDGAFVTPGGSLGSWEAWDLHGTKATVYDGKADKELELAVLSPCEVKLTEHLPDGSSSGMVAHYTLQDGALITGLGDAGARKGKAAIACISNTVFELDEAGTCTEWKADMFEDGKYKAAPATCGWQTEGDQELFVATVHGSESKLQVHGDALMTDQLARVHAEKVADFAAAKAARDQK
;
A
#
# COMPACT_ATOMS: atom_id res chain seq x y z
N MET A 1 39.04 17.53 30.75
CA MET A 1 39.58 17.31 29.39
C MET A 1 38.69 18.07 28.41
N SER A 2 39.08 19.30 28.08
CA SER A 2 38.30 20.18 27.17
C SER A 2 38.49 19.75 25.73
N ARG A 3 37.39 19.54 24.99
CA ARG A 3 37.43 19.33 23.54
C ARG A 3 36.93 20.60 22.85
N LEU A 4 37.81 21.19 22.04
CA LEU A 4 37.52 22.26 21.09
C LEU A 4 36.52 21.75 20.05
N VAL A 5 35.48 22.55 19.78
CA VAL A 5 34.56 22.36 18.65
C VAL A 5 34.97 23.38 17.59
N THR A 6 35.42 22.90 16.42
CA THR A 6 35.74 23.75 15.27
C THR A 6 34.55 23.78 14.33
N THR A 7 33.89 24.93 14.23
CA THR A 7 32.82 25.21 13.26
C THR A 7 33.45 25.59 11.93
N VAL A 8 33.12 24.88 10.84
CA VAL A 8 33.47 25.29 9.47
C VAL A 8 32.19 25.76 8.79
N ALA A 9 32.14 27.06 8.48
CA ALA A 9 31.10 27.65 7.64
C ALA A 9 31.55 27.57 6.17
N VAL A 10 30.75 26.96 5.31
CA VAL A 10 30.92 27.01 3.85
C VAL A 10 29.80 27.88 3.29
N ALA A 11 30.16 29.07 2.83
CA ALA A 11 29.31 29.95 2.04
C ALA A 11 29.69 29.79 0.57
N SER A 12 28.74 29.36 -0.26
CA SER A 12 28.88 29.40 -1.72
C SER A 12 27.77 30.26 -2.31
N LEU A 13 28.16 31.48 -2.68
CA LEU A 13 27.46 32.35 -3.62
C LEU A 13 27.65 31.80 -5.04
N SER A 14 26.60 31.76 -5.85
CA SER A 14 26.71 31.95 -7.30
C SER A 14 25.42 32.54 -7.85
N ALA A 15 25.63 33.59 -8.64
CA ALA A 15 24.65 34.54 -9.14
C ALA A 15 24.16 34.18 -10.55
N VAL A 16 22.88 34.49 -10.79
CA VAL A 16 22.31 35.20 -11.96
C VAL A 16 22.88 34.92 -13.36
N THR A 17 22.00 34.45 -14.27
CA THR A 17 21.99 34.96 -15.66
C THR A 17 20.56 35.18 -16.17
N LEU A 18 20.34 36.40 -16.66
CA LEU A 18 19.14 36.96 -17.26
C LEU A 18 18.90 36.50 -18.72
N LEU A 19 17.62 36.46 -19.09
CA LEU A 19 16.96 36.88 -20.35
C LEU A 19 17.49 36.37 -21.71
N ALA A 20 16.56 35.74 -22.45
CA ALA A 20 16.40 36.00 -23.89
C ALA A 20 14.92 35.93 -24.30
N THR A 21 14.35 37.11 -24.55
CA THR A 21 13.12 37.35 -25.31
C THR A 21 13.37 37.18 -26.81
N ALA A 22 12.49 36.48 -27.54
CA ALA A 22 12.41 36.63 -29.00
C ALA A 22 10.96 36.47 -29.50
N CYS A 23 10.39 37.60 -29.91
CA CYS A 23 9.13 37.76 -30.63
C CYS A 23 9.30 37.53 -32.15
N LYS A 24 8.25 37.01 -32.82
CA LYS A 24 7.78 37.36 -34.19
C LYS A 24 6.41 36.66 -34.39
N LYS A 25 5.26 37.33 -34.48
CA LYS A 25 4.74 38.43 -35.32
C LYS A 25 4.17 37.96 -36.68
N ASP A 26 2.83 38.01 -36.71
CA ASP A 26 1.83 38.28 -37.76
C ASP A 26 1.57 37.35 -38.95
N GLY A 27 0.27 37.08 -39.13
CA GLY A 27 -0.35 36.49 -40.32
C GLY A 27 -1.88 36.45 -40.21
N ASP A 28 -2.51 37.61 -40.08
CA ASP A 28 -3.97 37.81 -40.15
C ASP A 28 -4.51 37.49 -41.56
N LYS A 29 -5.55 36.66 -41.65
CA LYS A 29 -6.52 36.65 -42.74
C LYS A 29 -7.88 36.13 -42.24
N PRO A 30 -8.93 36.97 -42.19
CA PRO A 30 -10.29 36.52 -41.92
C PRO A 30 -10.98 36.13 -43.23
N GLY A 31 -11.44 34.88 -43.30
CA GLY A 31 -12.29 34.36 -44.37
C GLY A 31 -13.60 33.83 -43.78
N PRO A 32 -14.79 34.27 -44.25
CA PRO A 32 -16.07 33.86 -43.70
C PRO A 32 -16.57 32.58 -44.37
N ALA A 33 -16.91 31.56 -43.58
CA ALA A 33 -17.71 30.44 -44.09
C ALA A 33 -18.46 29.74 -42.94
N ALA A 34 -19.76 30.00 -42.93
CA ALA A 34 -20.85 29.07 -42.63
C ALA A 34 -20.80 28.26 -41.32
N GLU A 35 -21.71 28.66 -40.43
CA GLU A 35 -22.46 27.80 -39.52
C GLU A 35 -22.67 26.38 -40.07
N LYS A 36 -22.04 25.41 -39.42
CA LYS A 36 -22.66 24.12 -39.14
C LYS A 36 -22.43 23.82 -37.66
N ALA A 37 -23.43 24.16 -36.85
CA ALA A 37 -23.59 23.59 -35.52
C ALA A 37 -23.81 22.07 -35.71
N ALA A 38 -22.70 21.34 -35.86
CA ALA A 38 -22.70 19.90 -35.75
C ALA A 38 -23.03 19.59 -34.29
N ASP A 39 -24.24 19.09 -34.12
CA ASP A 39 -24.75 18.31 -33.00
C ASP A 39 -23.61 17.49 -32.38
N ARG A 40 -22.94 18.06 -31.37
CA ARG A 40 -21.97 17.35 -30.54
C ARG A 40 -22.80 16.45 -29.66
N GLY A 41 -23.19 15.32 -30.24
CA GLY A 41 -23.79 14.21 -29.52
C GLY A 41 -23.02 14.02 -28.23
N ALA A 42 -23.72 14.18 -27.10
CA ALA A 42 -23.16 14.04 -25.78
C ALA A 42 -22.31 12.79 -25.76
N ALA A 43 -21.00 12.95 -25.58
CA ALA A 43 -20.10 11.82 -25.43
C ALA A 43 -20.66 10.98 -24.28
N LYS A 44 -21.17 9.80 -24.63
CA LYS A 44 -21.75 8.86 -23.68
C LYS A 44 -20.70 8.66 -22.60
N ALA A 45 -21.04 9.05 -21.38
CA ALA A 45 -20.13 8.92 -20.24
C ALA A 45 -19.59 7.48 -20.23
N PRO A 46 -18.28 7.29 -19.99
CA PRO A 46 -17.73 5.96 -19.84
C PRO A 46 -18.60 5.16 -18.88
N PRO A 47 -18.91 3.89 -19.18
CA PRO A 47 -19.68 3.07 -18.27
C PRO A 47 -19.02 3.12 -16.89
N ALA A 48 -19.84 3.30 -15.84
CA ALA A 48 -19.33 3.25 -14.48
C ALA A 48 -18.56 1.94 -14.27
N PRO A 49 -17.43 1.96 -13.55
CA PRO A 49 -16.71 0.74 -13.25
C PRO A 49 -17.64 -0.26 -12.56
N PRO A 50 -17.48 -1.56 -12.84
CA PRO A 50 -18.32 -2.59 -12.23
C PRO A 50 -18.23 -2.47 -10.70
N ALA A 51 -19.35 -2.73 -10.03
CA ALA A 51 -19.36 -2.80 -8.57
C ALA A 51 -18.32 -3.84 -8.10
N PRO A 52 -17.60 -3.57 -7.01
CA PRO A 52 -16.67 -4.55 -6.45
C PRO A 52 -17.43 -5.84 -6.16
N SER A 53 -16.84 -6.97 -6.52
CA SER A 53 -17.41 -8.31 -6.38
C SER A 53 -16.44 -9.21 -5.61
N GLY A 54 -16.95 -10.36 -5.15
CA GLY A 54 -16.15 -11.32 -4.38
C GLY A 54 -16.21 -11.09 -2.87
N PRO A 55 -15.39 -11.82 -2.10
CA PRO A 55 -15.46 -11.87 -0.63
C PRO A 55 -15.22 -10.50 0.01
N PHE A 56 -14.48 -9.62 -0.66
CA PHE A 56 -14.03 -8.36 -0.08
C PHE A 56 -14.81 -7.14 -0.59
N ALA A 57 -15.96 -7.35 -1.24
CA ALA A 57 -16.75 -6.27 -1.85
C ALA A 57 -17.24 -5.21 -0.84
N ALA A 58 -17.38 -5.57 0.43
CA ALA A 58 -17.79 -4.66 1.51
C ALA A 58 -16.69 -3.68 1.96
N TRP A 59 -15.45 -3.89 1.50
CA TRP A 59 -14.28 -3.13 1.87
C TRP A 59 -13.88 -2.15 0.77
N ASP A 60 -13.40 -0.98 1.14
CA ASP A 60 -12.93 0.03 0.18
C ASP A 60 -11.55 -0.36 -0.37
N MET A 61 -11.56 -1.27 -1.34
CA MET A 61 -10.35 -1.73 -2.02
C MET A 61 -9.71 -0.63 -2.86
N ALA A 62 -10.44 0.41 -3.25
CA ALA A 62 -9.88 1.52 -4.01
C ALA A 62 -9.01 2.41 -3.11
N ALA A 63 -9.53 2.80 -1.94
CA ALA A 63 -8.76 3.53 -0.94
C ALA A 63 -7.52 2.74 -0.48
N ARG A 64 -7.67 1.43 -0.30
CA ARG A 64 -6.54 0.56 0.06
C ARG A 64 -5.44 0.53 -1.00
N ARG A 65 -5.80 0.40 -2.28
CA ARG A 65 -4.81 0.51 -3.38
C ARG A 65 -4.13 1.89 -3.39
N ALA A 66 -4.91 2.96 -3.24
CA ALA A 66 -4.36 4.32 -3.22
C ALA A 66 -3.41 4.58 -2.03
N ALA A 67 -3.61 3.91 -0.90
CA ALA A 67 -2.73 4.05 0.27
C ALA A 67 -1.30 3.52 0.01
N PHE A 68 -1.13 2.60 -0.94
CA PHE A 68 0.17 2.13 -1.38
C PHE A 68 0.88 3.12 -2.32
N ASP A 69 0.24 4.14 -2.88
CA ASP A 69 0.93 5.07 -3.78
C ASP A 69 1.91 5.98 -3.01
N GLY A 70 3.19 5.96 -3.41
CA GLY A 70 4.26 6.82 -2.90
C GLY A 70 5.53 6.06 -2.52
N ALA A 71 6.42 6.75 -1.81
CA ALA A 71 7.70 6.20 -1.36
C ALA A 71 7.70 5.87 0.13
N PHE A 72 8.33 4.76 0.51
CA PHE A 72 8.32 4.23 1.87
C PHE A 72 9.70 3.68 2.25
N VAL A 73 10.06 3.80 3.53
CA VAL A 73 11.12 2.98 4.14
C VAL A 73 10.43 1.91 4.98
N THR A 74 10.71 0.64 4.72
CA THR A 74 9.96 -0.49 5.29
C THR A 74 10.90 -1.59 5.79
N PRO A 75 10.50 -2.36 6.82
CA PRO A 75 11.18 -3.60 7.16
C PRO A 75 11.23 -4.53 5.94
N GLY A 76 12.40 -5.09 5.66
CA GLY A 76 12.60 -6.04 4.56
C GLY A 76 12.23 -7.47 4.94
N GLY A 77 12.40 -8.40 3.99
CA GLY A 77 12.04 -9.82 4.17
C GLY A 77 12.89 -10.60 5.19
N SER A 78 13.98 -10.01 5.70
CA SER A 78 14.83 -10.58 6.74
C SER A 78 14.78 -9.77 8.03
N LEU A 79 14.88 -10.43 9.18
CA LEU A 79 14.89 -9.76 10.48
C LEU A 79 16.03 -8.73 10.53
N GLY A 80 15.69 -7.48 10.84
CA GLY A 80 16.62 -6.35 10.93
C GLY A 80 17.04 -5.76 9.58
N SER A 81 16.58 -6.30 8.45
CA SER A 81 16.76 -5.67 7.15
C SER A 81 15.72 -4.57 6.92
N TRP A 82 16.12 -3.53 6.18
CA TRP A 82 15.25 -2.44 5.75
C TRP A 82 15.42 -2.22 4.25
N GLU A 83 14.32 -1.84 3.62
CA GLU A 83 14.19 -1.62 2.19
C GLU A 83 13.58 -0.25 1.94
N ALA A 84 13.91 0.35 0.80
CA ALA A 84 13.23 1.52 0.29
C ALA A 84 12.29 1.09 -0.83
N TRP A 85 11.04 1.49 -0.78
CA TRP A 85 10.01 1.15 -1.77
C TRP A 85 9.53 2.43 -2.44
N ASP A 86 9.30 2.38 -3.75
CA ASP A 86 8.59 3.39 -4.54
C ASP A 86 7.46 2.72 -5.30
N LEU A 87 6.23 3.10 -4.98
CA LEU A 87 5.03 2.38 -5.37
C LEU A 87 4.09 3.29 -6.16
N HIS A 88 3.69 2.84 -7.35
CA HIS A 88 2.79 3.58 -8.24
C HIS A 88 1.83 2.63 -8.96
N GLY A 89 0.58 2.62 -8.51
CA GLY A 89 -0.45 1.72 -9.02
C GLY A 89 -0.07 0.26 -8.78
N THR A 90 0.24 -0.47 -9.85
CA THR A 90 0.65 -1.88 -9.80
C THR A 90 2.16 -2.07 -9.90
N LYS A 91 2.94 -0.99 -9.98
CA LYS A 91 4.40 -1.06 -10.09
C LYS A 91 5.04 -0.74 -8.75
N ALA A 92 6.09 -1.49 -8.43
CA ALA A 92 6.89 -1.30 -7.24
C ALA A 92 8.38 -1.35 -7.61
N THR A 93 9.13 -0.32 -7.25
CA THR A 93 10.60 -0.35 -7.27
C THR A 93 11.09 -0.51 -5.85
N VAL A 94 11.83 -1.60 -5.58
CA VAL A 94 12.36 -1.92 -4.25
C VAL A 94 13.88 -1.87 -4.26
N TYR A 95 14.47 -1.13 -3.33
CA TYR A 95 15.91 -1.08 -3.10
C TYR A 95 16.27 -1.73 -1.77
N ASP A 96 17.09 -2.78 -1.83
CA ASP A 96 17.53 -3.58 -0.68
C ASP A 96 18.87 -3.13 -0.08
N GLY A 97 19.40 -1.98 -0.52
CA GLY A 97 20.76 -1.53 -0.18
C GLY A 97 21.83 -1.98 -1.19
N LYS A 98 21.49 -2.83 -2.16
CA LYS A 98 22.42 -3.31 -3.19
C LYS A 98 21.96 -2.93 -4.59
N ALA A 99 20.72 -3.25 -4.93
CA ALA A 99 20.17 -3.01 -6.26
C ALA A 99 18.70 -2.64 -6.19
N ASP A 100 18.25 -1.89 -7.19
CA ASP A 100 16.84 -1.62 -7.44
C ASP A 100 16.24 -2.85 -8.15
N LYS A 101 15.07 -3.29 -7.69
CA LYS A 101 14.29 -4.39 -8.26
C LYS A 101 12.92 -3.86 -8.66
N GLU A 102 12.50 -4.17 -9.88
CA GLU A 102 11.16 -3.88 -10.37
C GLU A 102 10.25 -5.07 -10.06
N LEU A 103 9.18 -4.81 -9.31
CA LEU A 103 8.18 -5.77 -8.87
C LEU A 103 6.79 -5.33 -9.29
N GLU A 104 5.88 -6.27 -9.37
CA GLU A 104 4.45 -6.02 -9.52
C GLU A 104 3.75 -6.05 -8.16
N LEU A 105 2.99 -5.01 -7.86
CA LEU A 105 2.16 -4.88 -6.66
C LEU A 105 0.71 -5.28 -6.96
N ALA A 106 0.18 -6.23 -6.18
CA ALA A 106 -1.22 -6.62 -6.23
C ALA A 106 -1.85 -6.59 -4.83
N VAL A 107 -2.83 -5.71 -4.60
CA VAL A 107 -3.64 -5.72 -3.38
C VAL A 107 -4.71 -6.80 -3.51
N LEU A 108 -4.52 -7.91 -2.81
CA LEU A 108 -5.31 -9.14 -2.94
C LEU A 108 -6.56 -9.11 -2.05
N SER A 109 -6.38 -8.67 -0.81
CA SER A 109 -7.44 -8.58 0.19
C SER A 109 -7.29 -7.28 0.99
N PRO A 110 -8.24 -6.94 1.87
CA PRO A 110 -8.12 -5.79 2.75
C PRO A 110 -6.94 -5.82 3.71
N CYS A 111 -6.24 -6.97 3.85
CA CYS A 111 -5.09 -7.11 4.74
C CYS A 111 -3.87 -7.82 4.12
N GLU A 112 -3.92 -8.20 2.83
CA GLU A 112 -2.81 -8.80 2.09
C GLU A 112 -2.48 -8.05 0.80
N VAL A 113 -1.19 -7.85 0.58
CA VAL A 113 -0.62 -7.42 -0.69
C VAL A 113 0.42 -8.44 -1.15
N LYS A 114 0.54 -8.62 -2.45
CA LYS A 114 1.55 -9.49 -3.07
C LYS A 114 2.50 -8.62 -3.90
N LEU A 115 3.79 -8.82 -3.69
CA LEU A 115 4.87 -8.29 -4.52
C LEU A 115 5.43 -9.44 -5.36
N THR A 116 5.49 -9.27 -6.67
CA THR A 116 5.94 -10.31 -7.60
C THR A 116 7.15 -9.84 -8.39
N GLU A 117 8.27 -10.53 -8.26
CA GLU A 117 9.46 -10.39 -9.11
C GLU A 117 9.31 -11.28 -10.33
N HIS A 118 9.41 -10.70 -11.53
CA HIS A 118 9.44 -11.45 -12.79
C HIS A 118 10.90 -11.67 -13.21
N LEU A 119 11.34 -12.92 -13.26
CA LEU A 119 12.73 -13.29 -13.51
C LEU A 119 13.02 -13.44 -15.02
N PRO A 120 14.28 -13.26 -15.47
CA PRO A 120 14.63 -13.32 -16.89
C PRO A 120 14.38 -14.67 -17.57
N ASP A 121 14.31 -15.75 -16.79
CA ASP A 121 13.99 -17.10 -17.27
C ASP A 121 12.48 -17.34 -17.49
N GLY A 122 11.66 -16.32 -17.25
CA GLY A 122 10.20 -16.37 -17.37
C GLY A 122 9.50 -16.91 -16.13
N SER A 123 10.23 -17.29 -15.08
CA SER A 123 9.64 -17.62 -13.78
C SER A 123 9.30 -16.34 -12.98
N SER A 124 8.52 -16.49 -11.93
CA SER A 124 8.23 -15.40 -10.99
C SER A 124 8.40 -15.85 -9.55
N SER A 125 8.81 -14.93 -8.68
CA SER A 125 8.88 -15.13 -7.24
C SER A 125 7.99 -14.11 -6.54
N GLY A 126 7.13 -14.57 -5.64
CA GLY A 126 6.15 -13.73 -4.95
C GLY A 126 6.38 -13.68 -3.45
N MET A 127 6.20 -12.50 -2.87
CA MET A 127 6.11 -12.32 -1.42
C MET A 127 4.74 -11.75 -1.08
N VAL A 128 4.08 -12.36 -0.09
CA VAL A 128 2.85 -11.80 0.50
C VAL A 128 3.24 -11.02 1.75
N ALA A 129 2.77 -9.79 1.86
CA ALA A 129 2.91 -8.95 3.03
C ALA A 129 1.53 -8.62 3.59
N HIS A 130 1.43 -8.62 4.92
CA HIS A 130 0.23 -8.18 5.60
C HIS A 130 0.26 -6.67 5.81
N TYR A 131 -0.90 -6.03 5.71
CA TYR A 131 -1.02 -4.59 5.93
C TYR A 131 -2.35 -4.23 6.60
N THR A 132 -2.38 -3.03 7.15
CA THR A 132 -3.61 -2.37 7.58
C THR A 132 -3.54 -0.87 7.28
N LEU A 133 -4.66 -0.18 7.43
CA LEU A 133 -4.72 1.27 7.37
C LEU A 133 -5.10 1.81 8.73
N GLN A 134 -4.25 2.67 9.29
CA GLN A 134 -4.54 3.40 10.52
C GLN A 134 -4.64 4.87 10.17
N ASP A 135 -5.82 5.47 10.36
CA ASP A 135 -6.07 6.88 10.04
C ASP A 135 -5.73 7.24 8.57
N GLY A 136 -5.88 6.27 7.65
CA GLY A 136 -5.53 6.40 6.24
C GLY A 136 -4.04 6.20 5.91
N ALA A 137 -3.17 6.07 6.91
CA ALA A 137 -1.77 5.73 6.72
C ALA A 137 -1.60 4.21 6.54
N LEU A 138 -0.74 3.82 5.59
CA LEU A 138 -0.37 2.43 5.38
C LEU A 138 0.52 1.94 6.52
N ILE A 139 0.09 0.87 7.19
CA ILE A 139 0.88 0.14 8.16
C ILE A 139 1.17 -1.24 7.57
N THR A 140 2.41 -1.47 7.14
CA THR A 140 2.85 -2.75 6.55
C THR A 140 4.23 -3.12 7.08
N GLY A 141 4.53 -4.41 7.18
CA GLY A 141 5.75 -4.92 7.79
C GLY A 141 5.62 -6.38 8.20
N LEU A 142 6.48 -6.84 9.11
CA LEU A 142 6.41 -8.19 9.64
C LEU A 142 5.33 -8.30 10.73
N GLY A 143 4.39 -9.21 10.54
CA GLY A 143 3.36 -9.54 11.52
C GLY A 143 2.01 -9.76 10.85
N ASP A 144 1.00 -10.05 11.67
CA ASP A 144 -0.38 -10.18 11.22
C ASP A 144 -1.09 -8.83 11.29
N ALA A 145 -2.04 -8.62 10.36
CA ALA A 145 -2.73 -7.35 10.18
C ALA A 145 -4.19 -7.57 9.77
N GLY A 146 -5.01 -6.56 9.95
CA GLY A 146 -6.43 -6.62 9.62
C GLY A 146 -7.10 -5.27 9.71
N ALA A 147 -8.40 -5.24 9.42
CA ALA A 147 -9.22 -4.05 9.49
C ALA A 147 -10.56 -4.37 10.16
N ARG A 148 -11.12 -3.35 10.81
CA ARG A 148 -12.43 -3.37 11.45
C ARG A 148 -13.39 -2.43 10.72
N LYS A 149 -14.67 -2.80 10.73
CA LYS A 149 -15.78 -1.94 10.32
C LYS A 149 -16.96 -2.22 11.24
N GLY A 150 -17.09 -1.44 12.31
CA GLY A 150 -18.10 -1.69 13.35
C GLY A 150 -17.86 -3.04 14.06
N LYS A 151 -18.79 -3.98 13.89
CA LYS A 151 -18.67 -5.35 14.43
C LYS A 151 -17.98 -6.32 13.47
N ALA A 152 -17.89 -5.97 12.19
CA ALA A 152 -17.22 -6.78 11.21
C ALA A 152 -15.70 -6.56 11.27
N ALA A 153 -14.95 -7.60 10.90
CA ALA A 153 -13.51 -7.55 10.79
C ALA A 153 -13.00 -8.45 9.67
N ILE A 154 -11.83 -8.11 9.16
CA ILE A 154 -11.05 -8.98 8.30
C ILE A 154 -9.60 -8.97 8.78
N ALA A 155 -8.98 -10.13 8.90
CA ALA A 155 -7.64 -10.27 9.43
C ALA A 155 -6.86 -11.33 8.66
N CYS A 156 -5.62 -11.01 8.33
CA CYS A 156 -4.68 -11.89 7.68
C CYS A 156 -3.72 -12.36 8.77
N ILE A 157 -3.88 -13.63 9.19
CA ILE A 157 -3.17 -14.24 10.31
C ILE A 157 -2.48 -15.48 9.79
N SER A 158 -1.14 -15.50 9.82
CA SER A 158 -0.33 -16.61 9.31
C SER A 158 -0.70 -17.03 7.87
N ASN A 159 -0.87 -16.07 6.96
CA ASN A 159 -1.29 -16.27 5.55
C ASN A 159 -2.69 -16.89 5.38
N THR A 160 -3.54 -16.80 6.39
CA THR A 160 -4.97 -17.14 6.29
C THR A 160 -5.81 -15.89 6.50
N VAL A 161 -6.77 -15.65 5.60
CA VAL A 161 -7.69 -14.53 5.70
C VAL A 161 -8.93 -14.96 6.49
N PHE A 162 -9.19 -14.33 7.62
CA PHE A 162 -10.39 -14.52 8.42
C PHE A 162 -11.31 -13.32 8.23
N GLU A 163 -12.60 -13.59 8.01
CA GLU A 163 -13.65 -12.59 7.98
C GLU A 163 -14.65 -12.88 9.09
N LEU A 164 -14.90 -11.88 9.94
CA LEU A 164 -16.01 -11.86 10.89
C LEU A 164 -17.06 -10.90 10.35
N ASP A 165 -18.25 -11.39 10.02
CA ASP A 165 -19.35 -10.53 9.55
C ASP A 165 -20.05 -9.80 10.72
N GLU A 166 -21.00 -8.92 10.42
CA GLU A 166 -21.75 -8.18 11.46
C GLU A 166 -22.65 -9.09 12.32
N ALA A 167 -23.01 -10.28 11.83
CA ALA A 167 -23.79 -11.28 12.56
C ALA A 167 -22.94 -12.14 13.50
N GLY A 168 -21.60 -12.02 13.42
CA GLY A 168 -20.65 -12.81 14.20
C GLY A 168 -20.28 -14.14 13.55
N THR A 169 -20.59 -14.35 12.27
CA THR A 169 -20.14 -15.52 11.51
C THR A 169 -18.68 -15.35 11.15
N CYS A 170 -17.85 -16.32 11.55
CA CYS A 170 -16.45 -16.36 11.15
C CYS A 170 -16.22 -17.30 9.96
N THR A 171 -15.58 -16.77 8.92
CA THR A 171 -15.22 -17.50 7.69
C THR A 171 -13.71 -17.42 7.47
N GLU A 172 -13.06 -18.55 7.19
CA GLU A 172 -11.71 -18.56 6.62
C GLU A 172 -11.79 -18.52 5.09
N TRP A 173 -10.91 -17.73 4.48
CA TRP A 173 -10.74 -17.62 3.04
C TRP A 173 -9.34 -18.09 2.68
N LYS A 174 -9.26 -19.14 1.86
CA LYS A 174 -8.01 -19.66 1.31
C LYS A 174 -7.90 -19.29 -0.16
N ALA A 175 -6.82 -18.60 -0.52
CA ALA A 175 -6.52 -18.32 -1.91
C ALA A 175 -6.43 -19.64 -2.70
N ASP A 176 -7.00 -19.66 -3.90
CA ASP A 176 -6.84 -20.78 -4.81
C ASP A 176 -5.40 -20.80 -5.35
N MET A 177 -4.74 -21.95 -5.26
CA MET A 177 -3.35 -22.09 -5.70
C MET A 177 -3.17 -21.99 -7.22
N PHE A 178 -4.25 -22.09 -8.00
CA PHE A 178 -4.22 -22.13 -9.46
C PHE A 178 -4.79 -20.87 -10.09
N GLU A 179 -5.53 -20.05 -9.34
CA GLU A 179 -6.23 -18.89 -9.87
C GLU A 179 -6.12 -17.70 -8.91
N ASP A 180 -5.21 -16.76 -9.25
CA ASP A 180 -5.02 -15.53 -8.48
C ASP A 180 -6.35 -14.78 -8.30
N GLY A 181 -6.62 -14.35 -7.06
CA GLY A 181 -7.84 -13.62 -6.70
C GLY A 181 -9.09 -14.48 -6.51
N LYS A 182 -9.01 -15.81 -6.69
CA LYS A 182 -10.07 -16.72 -6.24
C LYS A 182 -9.82 -17.18 -4.81
N TYR A 183 -10.89 -17.22 -4.03
CA TYR A 183 -10.85 -17.67 -2.64
C TYR A 183 -11.91 -18.74 -2.40
N LYS A 184 -11.56 -19.73 -1.57
CA LYS A 184 -12.47 -20.74 -1.06
C LYS A 184 -12.81 -20.43 0.39
N ALA A 185 -14.11 -20.32 0.67
CA ALA A 185 -14.64 -20.13 2.01
C ALA A 185 -14.73 -21.46 2.75
N ALA A 186 -14.44 -21.44 4.05
CA ALA A 186 -14.83 -22.48 4.99
C ALA A 186 -15.19 -21.87 6.36
N PRO A 187 -16.02 -22.53 7.18
CA PRO A 187 -16.28 -22.07 8.54
C PRO A 187 -14.99 -22.03 9.37
N ALA A 188 -14.84 -20.99 10.19
CA ALA A 188 -13.69 -20.81 11.07
C ALA A 188 -14.12 -20.38 12.47
N THR A 189 -13.13 -20.19 13.35
CA THR A 189 -13.33 -19.63 14.70
C THR A 189 -12.55 -18.34 14.81
N CYS A 190 -13.25 -17.22 14.90
CA CYS A 190 -12.70 -15.90 15.17
C CYS A 190 -13.75 -15.02 15.82
N GLY A 191 -13.33 -13.95 16.48
CA GLY A 191 -14.23 -13.09 17.22
C GLY A 191 -13.51 -11.97 17.97
N TRP A 192 -14.30 -11.21 18.70
CA TRP A 192 -13.80 -10.19 19.62
C TRP A 192 -13.63 -10.78 21.02
N GLN A 193 -12.51 -10.50 21.67
CA GLN A 193 -12.27 -10.79 23.07
C GLN A 193 -11.80 -9.53 23.80
N THR A 194 -11.86 -9.55 25.12
CA THR A 194 -11.36 -8.49 25.98
C THR A 194 -10.42 -9.09 27.01
N GLU A 195 -9.21 -8.54 27.10
CA GLU A 195 -8.21 -8.90 28.11
C GLU A 195 -7.84 -7.66 28.92
N GLY A 196 -8.36 -7.57 30.14
CA GLY A 196 -8.27 -6.34 30.94
C GLY A 196 -8.99 -5.19 30.24
N ASP A 197 -8.25 -4.12 29.94
CA ASP A 197 -8.77 -2.93 29.25
C ASP A 197 -8.53 -2.96 27.73
N GLN A 198 -7.97 -4.05 27.19
CA GLN A 198 -7.66 -4.17 25.76
C GLN A 198 -8.70 -5.04 25.03
N GLU A 199 -9.28 -4.49 23.97
CA GLU A 199 -10.07 -5.26 23.01
C GLU A 199 -9.13 -5.92 21.99
N LEU A 200 -9.37 -7.20 21.69
CA LEU A 200 -8.56 -8.01 20.80
C LEU A 200 -9.45 -8.67 19.75
N PHE A 201 -8.93 -8.80 18.53
CA PHE A 201 -9.46 -9.75 17.56
C PHE A 201 -8.71 -11.08 17.72
N VAL A 202 -9.45 -12.17 17.84
CA VAL A 202 -8.87 -13.51 17.99
C VAL A 202 -9.30 -14.41 16.85
N ALA A 203 -8.41 -15.31 16.43
CA ALA A 203 -8.74 -16.37 15.48
C ALA A 203 -7.96 -17.65 15.80
N THR A 204 -8.56 -18.80 15.52
CA THR A 204 -7.90 -20.10 15.64
C THR A 204 -7.22 -20.45 14.31
N VAL A 205 -5.90 -20.51 14.31
CA VAL A 205 -5.09 -20.90 13.16
C VAL A 205 -4.26 -22.13 13.51
N HIS A 206 -4.34 -23.19 12.72
CA HIS A 206 -3.64 -24.45 12.97
C HIS A 206 -3.85 -25.03 14.39
N GLY A 207 -5.05 -24.82 14.96
CA GLY A 207 -5.40 -25.28 16.30
C GLY A 207 -4.87 -24.43 17.45
N SER A 208 -4.22 -23.30 17.16
CA SER A 208 -3.74 -22.33 18.17
C SER A 208 -4.48 -21.00 18.02
N GLU A 209 -4.78 -20.35 19.15
CA GLU A 209 -5.35 -19.00 19.15
C GLU A 209 -4.28 -17.97 18.81
N SER A 210 -4.58 -17.08 17.88
CA SER A 210 -3.78 -15.91 17.51
C SER A 210 -4.57 -14.65 17.81
N LYS A 211 -3.87 -13.57 18.21
CA LYS A 211 -4.48 -12.34 18.72
C LYS A 211 -3.92 -11.13 18.00
N LEU A 212 -4.81 -10.23 17.57
CA LEU A 212 -4.47 -8.91 17.05
C LEU A 212 -5.01 -7.85 18.00
N GLN A 213 -4.19 -6.85 18.27
CA GLN A 213 -4.63 -5.67 19.02
C GLN A 213 -5.49 -4.78 18.14
N VAL A 214 -6.50 -4.17 18.75
CA VAL A 214 -7.38 -3.20 18.10
C VAL A 214 -6.84 -1.78 18.30
N HIS A 215 -6.51 -1.11 17.21
CA HIS A 215 -6.03 0.27 17.14
C HIS A 215 -7.00 1.10 16.30
N GLY A 216 -8.12 1.49 16.89
CA GLY A 216 -9.23 2.10 16.15
C GLY A 216 -9.83 1.10 15.15
N ASP A 217 -9.76 1.44 13.86
CA ASP A 217 -10.19 0.55 12.77
C ASP A 217 -9.09 -0.40 12.27
N ALA A 218 -7.85 -0.25 12.77
CA ALA A 218 -6.74 -1.11 12.40
C ALA A 218 -6.62 -2.29 13.37
N LEU A 219 -6.33 -3.48 12.85
CA LEU A 219 -5.98 -4.67 13.62
C LEU A 219 -4.54 -5.02 13.31
N MET A 220 -3.70 -5.23 14.33
CA MET A 220 -2.31 -5.61 14.11
C MET A 220 -1.67 -6.29 15.30
N THR A 221 -0.61 -7.04 15.04
CA THR A 221 0.29 -7.54 16.09
C THR A 221 1.11 -6.41 16.71
N ASP A 222 1.61 -6.65 17.93
CA ASP A 222 2.57 -5.76 18.60
C ASP A 222 3.82 -5.47 17.75
N GLN A 223 4.27 -6.46 16.99
CA GLN A 223 5.44 -6.33 16.13
C GLN A 223 5.18 -5.30 15.03
N LEU A 224 4.08 -5.45 14.31
CA LEU A 224 3.70 -4.54 13.23
C LEU A 224 3.42 -3.12 13.75
N ALA A 225 2.79 -3.00 14.92
CA ALA A 225 2.57 -1.69 15.56
C ALA A 225 3.87 -0.93 15.86
N ARG A 226 4.95 -1.65 16.18
CA ARG A 226 6.26 -1.05 16.53
C ARG A 226 7.16 -0.83 15.32
N VAL A 227 7.09 -1.71 14.33
CA VAL A 227 8.04 -1.78 13.21
C VAL A 227 7.25 -1.97 11.92
N HIS A 228 6.97 -0.84 11.26
CA HIS A 228 6.20 -0.76 10.02
C HIS A 228 6.82 0.23 9.04
N ALA A 229 6.29 0.23 7.82
CA ALA A 229 6.66 1.16 6.77
C ALA A 229 6.35 2.61 7.17
N GLU A 230 7.30 3.50 6.90
CA GLU A 230 7.15 4.94 7.07
C GLU A 230 7.10 5.59 5.69
N LYS A 231 6.02 6.33 5.40
CA LYS A 231 5.92 7.09 4.15
C LYS A 231 6.87 8.28 4.19
N VAL A 232 7.60 8.49 3.11
CA VAL A 232 8.55 9.60 2.94
C VAL A 232 8.26 10.39 1.67
N ALA A 233 8.99 11.48 1.46
CA ALA A 233 8.69 12.44 0.39
C ALA A 233 8.83 11.83 -1.03
N ASP A 234 9.89 11.06 -1.26
CA ASP A 234 10.22 10.44 -2.54
C ASP A 234 11.16 9.24 -2.36
N PHE A 235 11.47 8.54 -3.46
CA PHE A 235 12.31 7.34 -3.41
C PHE A 235 13.75 7.62 -2.97
N ALA A 236 14.30 8.81 -3.27
CA ALA A 236 15.64 9.16 -2.82
C ALA A 236 15.67 9.34 -1.29
N ALA A 237 14.65 9.97 -0.71
CA ALA A 237 14.47 10.05 0.73
C ALA A 237 14.28 8.67 1.37
N ALA A 238 13.57 7.75 0.70
CA ALA A 238 13.39 6.38 1.17
C ALA A 238 14.73 5.63 1.24
N LYS A 239 15.56 5.71 0.19
CA LYS A 239 16.90 5.10 0.18
C LYS A 239 17.79 5.69 1.29
N ALA A 240 17.77 7.01 1.44
CA ALA A 240 18.54 7.68 2.49
C ALA A 240 18.08 7.31 3.91
N ALA A 241 16.77 7.18 4.13
CA ALA A 241 16.21 6.75 5.42
C ALA A 241 16.56 5.29 5.73
N ARG A 242 16.51 4.41 4.73
CA ARG A 242 16.91 3.00 4.86
C ARG A 242 18.36 2.87 5.35
N ASP A 243 19.27 3.69 4.83
CA ASP A 243 20.69 3.64 5.22
C ASP A 243 20.97 4.11 6.65
N GLN A 244 19.97 4.70 7.33
CA GLN A 244 20.05 5.13 8.71
C GLN A 244 19.44 4.11 9.70
N LYS A 245 18.75 3.08 9.20
CA LYS A 245 18.13 2.03 10.01
C LYS A 245 19.10 0.87 10.24
#